data_AF-A0A2R6K0Y5-F1
#
_entry.id   AF-A0A2R6K0Y5-F1
#
_cell.length_a   1.000
_cell.length_b   1.000
_cell.length_c   1.000
_cell.angle_alpha   90.00
_cell.angle_beta   90.00
_cell.angle_gamma   90.00
#
_symmetry.space_group_name_H-M   'P 1'
#
loop_
_entity.id
_entity.type
_entity.pdbx_description
1 polymer ?
#
loop_
_entity_poly.entity_id
_entity_poly.type
_entity_poly.pdbx_seq_one_letter_code
_entity_poly.pdbx_strand_id
1 'polypeptide(L)'
;MNGGRDAADHGLQARGEPVDPRAERDVSARPGDGSLGRVDAVKDEAFRRWDVTTPSATLIGRPDHPEDDVDENLRRLHDEQHPAMAGHAERMHRLEKARITHAFCNRLALTPWERDRALGIMTDLDLTVFGSQRAIQKVALVVIQHVVDDERQRILGLHDREWVVEQPPETLAALHERFDSITDDPQYRTLLDLVGLDVTSVNRLSRTLRDQLDEQGLRGAVFGRNPHRDPSLPAFSDREPTAVTRSDGETGE
;
A
#
# COMPACT_ATOMS: atom_id res chain seq x y z
N MET A 1 -46.29 -52.13 25.51
CA MET A 1 -47.73 -51.88 25.34
C MET A 1 -48.10 -50.66 26.20
N ASN A 2 -48.81 -49.68 25.62
CA ASN A 2 -49.57 -48.55 26.22
C ASN A 2 -48.88 -47.72 27.31
N GLY A 3 -48.64 -46.42 27.11
CA GLY A 3 -49.63 -45.33 27.15
C GLY A 3 -49.19 -44.43 28.32
N GLY A 4 -49.02 -43.12 28.23
CA GLY A 4 -49.86 -42.09 27.64
C GLY A 4 -50.39 -41.21 28.78
N ARG A 5 -49.98 -39.93 28.80
CA ARG A 5 -50.61 -38.78 29.50
C ARG A 5 -50.53 -38.77 31.03
N ASP A 6 -50.51 -37.65 31.75
CA ASP A 6 -50.43 -36.22 31.46
C ASP A 6 -50.15 -35.50 32.79
N ALA A 7 -49.76 -34.24 32.66
CA ALA A 7 -50.03 -33.14 33.59
C ALA A 7 -49.30 -33.11 34.95
N ALA A 8 -48.25 -32.29 34.91
CA ALA A 8 -47.88 -31.30 35.92
C ALA A 8 -49.01 -30.81 36.84
N ASP A 9 -48.69 -30.65 38.12
CA ASP A 9 -49.02 -29.41 38.81
C ASP A 9 -47.85 -28.97 39.70
N HIS A 10 -47.52 -27.69 39.53
CA HIS A 10 -46.45 -26.97 40.21
C HIS A 10 -47.01 -26.35 41.49
N GLY A 11 -46.51 -26.80 42.64
CA GLY A 11 -46.59 -26.06 43.90
C GLY A 11 -45.28 -25.35 44.19
N LEU A 12 -45.05 -24.23 43.51
CA LEU A 12 -43.89 -23.33 43.65
C LEU A 12 -43.91 -22.65 45.01
N GLN A 13 -42.88 -22.82 45.85
CA GLN A 13 -42.44 -21.77 46.79
C GLN A 13 -40.95 -21.90 47.08
N ALA A 14 -40.13 -21.01 46.52
CA ALA A 14 -38.91 -20.57 47.20
C ALA A 14 -38.38 -19.27 46.60
N ARG A 15 -38.02 -18.38 47.54
CA ARG A 15 -37.35 -17.09 47.40
C ARG A 15 -36.04 -17.21 46.60
N GLY A 16 -35.82 -16.32 45.64
CA GLY A 16 -34.58 -16.26 44.86
C GLY A 16 -33.40 -15.72 45.68
N GLU A 17 -32.28 -16.45 45.63
CA GLU A 17 -30.95 -16.08 46.12
C GLU A 17 -30.32 -14.92 45.33
N PRO A 18 -29.32 -14.20 45.89
CA PRO A 18 -28.54 -13.21 45.16
C PRO A 18 -27.64 -13.88 44.10
N VAL A 19 -27.85 -13.51 42.84
CA VAL A 19 -27.16 -14.07 41.66
C VAL A 19 -25.71 -13.57 41.56
N ASP A 20 -24.76 -14.51 41.45
CA ASP A 20 -23.33 -14.28 41.22
C ASP A 20 -23.08 -13.70 39.81
N PRO A 21 -22.37 -12.56 39.67
CA PRO A 21 -22.08 -11.92 38.39
C PRO A 21 -21.08 -12.67 37.49
N ARG A 22 -20.58 -13.85 37.87
CA ARG A 22 -19.69 -14.70 37.05
C ARG A 22 -20.33 -15.99 36.53
N ALA A 23 -21.62 -16.22 36.73
CA ALA A 23 -22.31 -17.36 36.13
C ALA A 23 -22.40 -17.19 34.61
N GLU A 24 -21.87 -18.17 33.87
CA GLU A 24 -22.04 -18.27 32.41
C GLU A 24 -23.54 -18.37 32.08
N ARG A 25 -23.99 -17.45 31.24
CA ARG A 25 -25.41 -17.26 30.89
C ARG A 25 -25.71 -18.12 29.67
N ASP A 26 -26.56 -19.13 29.82
CA ASP A 26 -27.05 -19.91 28.68
C ASP A 26 -27.85 -18.99 27.74
N VAL A 27 -27.27 -18.70 26.57
CA VAL A 27 -27.87 -17.85 25.55
C VAL A 27 -28.68 -18.72 24.60
N SER A 28 -30.00 -18.58 24.60
CA SER A 28 -30.87 -19.28 23.65
C SER A 28 -30.77 -18.66 22.26
N ALA A 29 -30.43 -19.47 21.26
CA ALA A 29 -30.38 -19.08 19.85
C ALA A 29 -31.73 -19.33 19.13
N ARG A 30 -32.85 -18.90 19.72
CA ARG A 30 -34.16 -18.98 19.05
C ARG A 30 -34.38 -17.74 18.17
N PRO A 31 -35.08 -17.87 17.03
CA PRO A 31 -35.46 -16.72 16.22
C PRO A 31 -36.30 -15.73 17.03
N GLY A 32 -35.76 -14.53 17.28
CA GLY A 32 -36.42 -13.44 18.02
C GLY A 32 -35.76 -13.03 19.35
N ASP A 33 -34.72 -13.72 19.83
CA ASP A 33 -34.12 -13.47 21.16
C ASP A 33 -33.09 -12.33 21.24
N GLY A 34 -33.22 -11.31 20.37
CA GLY A 34 -32.38 -10.11 20.41
C GLY A 34 -32.99 -9.03 21.30
N SER A 35 -32.80 -9.10 22.61
CA SER A 35 -33.03 -7.94 23.49
C SER A 35 -31.76 -7.61 24.27
N LEU A 36 -31.15 -6.48 23.91
CA LEU A 36 -29.93 -5.97 24.54
C LEU A 36 -30.15 -5.79 26.05
N GLY A 37 -29.17 -6.21 26.85
CA GLY A 37 -29.21 -6.03 28.29
C GLY A 37 -29.19 -4.56 28.66
N ARG A 38 -29.91 -4.18 29.74
CA ARG A 38 -29.99 -2.80 30.25
C ARG A 38 -28.61 -2.13 30.45
N VAL A 39 -27.56 -2.92 30.70
CA VAL A 39 -26.19 -2.42 30.90
C VAL A 39 -25.51 -2.08 29.56
N ASP A 40 -25.79 -2.82 28.49
CA ASP A 40 -25.27 -2.53 27.15
C ASP A 40 -25.99 -1.33 26.52
N ALA A 41 -27.29 -1.17 26.80
CA ALA A 41 -28.05 0.02 26.41
C ALA A 41 -27.50 1.32 27.05
N VAL A 42 -27.07 1.26 28.32
CA VAL A 42 -26.50 2.44 29.02
C VAL A 42 -25.09 2.79 28.52
N LYS A 43 -24.30 1.78 28.12
CA LYS A 43 -23.00 2.05 27.47
C LYS A 43 -23.22 2.71 26.11
N ASP A 44 -24.14 2.20 25.31
CA ASP A 44 -24.44 2.76 23.98
C ASP A 44 -24.98 4.21 24.09
N GLU A 45 -25.78 4.51 25.12
CA GLU A 45 -26.27 5.87 25.38
C GLU A 45 -25.19 6.83 25.90
N ALA A 46 -24.21 6.34 26.66
CA ALA A 46 -23.09 7.15 27.13
C ALA A 46 -22.09 7.48 26.00
N PHE A 47 -21.85 6.55 25.07
CA PHE A 47 -20.94 6.77 23.93
C PHE A 47 -21.55 7.65 22.83
N ARG A 48 -22.89 7.76 22.75
CA ARG A 48 -23.56 8.71 21.83
C ARG A 48 -23.50 10.17 22.26
N ARG A 49 -23.05 10.49 23.48
CA ARG A 49 -22.94 11.89 23.94
C ARG A 49 -21.79 12.66 23.28
N TRP A 50 -20.84 11.95 22.65
CA TRP A 50 -19.71 12.52 21.93
C TRP A 50 -19.74 12.20 20.43
N ASP A 51 -20.88 11.73 19.91
CA ASP A 51 -21.03 11.56 18.48
C ASP A 51 -21.30 12.93 17.86
N VAL A 52 -20.33 13.43 17.09
CA VAL A 52 -20.45 14.66 16.32
C VAL A 52 -21.38 14.37 15.14
N THR A 53 -22.68 14.37 15.42
CA THR A 53 -23.73 14.35 14.41
C THR A 53 -23.82 15.74 13.79
N THR A 54 -22.79 16.14 13.04
CA THR A 54 -22.96 17.20 12.06
C THR A 54 -23.78 16.58 10.92
N PRO A 55 -24.96 17.13 10.57
CA PRO A 55 -25.74 16.68 9.41
C PRO A 55 -24.94 16.66 8.09
N SER A 56 -23.79 17.35 8.06
CA SER A 56 -22.83 17.41 6.97
C SER A 56 -22.16 16.07 6.62
N ALA A 57 -22.13 15.09 7.53
CA ALA A 57 -21.39 13.84 7.32
C ALA A 57 -22.04 12.89 6.30
N THR A 58 -23.35 13.02 6.04
CA THR A 58 -24.11 12.20 5.09
C THR A 58 -24.52 12.96 3.82
N LEU A 59 -24.12 14.23 3.68
CA LEU A 59 -24.54 15.15 2.61
C LEU A 59 -23.37 15.71 1.79
N ILE A 60 -22.20 15.04 1.79
CA ILE A 60 -21.11 15.46 0.91
C ILE A 60 -21.48 15.08 -0.54
N GLY A 61 -21.88 16.06 -1.34
CA GLY A 61 -22.03 15.94 -2.80
C GLY A 61 -23.45 15.92 -3.35
N ARG A 62 -24.49 16.15 -2.53
CA ARG A 62 -25.86 16.36 -3.05
C ARG A 62 -26.28 17.80 -2.78
N PRO A 63 -26.59 18.59 -3.81
CA PRO A 63 -27.02 19.97 -3.61
C PRO A 63 -28.45 20.00 -3.04
N ASP A 64 -28.69 20.92 -2.12
CA ASP A 64 -30.02 21.14 -1.53
C ASP A 64 -30.97 21.84 -2.53
N HIS A 65 -30.41 22.61 -3.47
CA HIS A 65 -31.12 23.32 -4.54
C HIS A 65 -30.40 23.17 -5.90
N PRO A 66 -31.11 23.23 -7.04
CA PRO A 66 -30.51 23.06 -8.37
C PRO A 66 -29.47 24.14 -8.73
N GLU A 67 -29.51 25.29 -8.04
CA GLU A 67 -28.50 26.36 -8.15
C GLU A 67 -27.26 26.15 -7.29
N ASP A 68 -27.31 25.23 -6.32
CA ASP A 68 -26.15 24.77 -5.54
C ASP A 68 -25.50 23.51 -6.16
N ASP A 69 -26.06 23.02 -7.26
CA ASP A 69 -25.51 21.88 -7.99
C ASP A 69 -24.19 22.27 -8.67
N VAL A 70 -23.26 21.32 -8.67
CA VAL A 70 -21.96 21.51 -9.30
C VAL A 70 -22.17 21.68 -10.81
N ASP A 71 -21.66 22.78 -11.36
CA ASP A 71 -21.75 23.09 -12.78
C ASP A 71 -21.42 21.87 -13.65
N GLU A 72 -22.24 21.62 -14.67
CA GLU A 72 -22.06 20.50 -15.61
C GLU A 72 -20.65 20.47 -16.23
N ASN A 73 -20.00 21.63 -16.36
CA ASN A 73 -18.62 21.73 -16.83
C ASN A 73 -17.60 21.22 -15.80
N LEU A 74 -17.82 21.46 -14.50
CA LEU A 74 -16.97 20.95 -13.41
C LEU A 74 -17.20 19.46 -13.18
N ARG A 75 -18.44 18.98 -13.40
CA ARG A 75 -18.77 17.55 -13.42
C ARG A 75 -18.07 16.82 -14.57
N ARG A 76 -18.13 17.37 -15.80
CA ARG A 76 -17.37 16.86 -16.96
C ARG A 76 -15.85 16.93 -16.77
N LEU A 77 -15.36 17.93 -16.05
CA LEU A 77 -13.94 18.02 -15.68
C LEU A 77 -13.54 16.88 -14.73
N HIS A 78 -14.39 16.58 -13.73
CA HIS A 78 -14.19 15.48 -12.79
C HIS A 78 -14.32 14.09 -13.45
N ASP A 79 -15.23 13.95 -14.40
CA ASP A 79 -15.50 12.70 -15.13
C ASP A 79 -14.53 12.48 -16.32
N GLU A 80 -13.46 13.27 -16.43
CA GLU A 80 -12.47 13.24 -17.53
C GLU A 80 -13.06 13.43 -18.94
N GLN A 81 -14.31 13.90 -19.06
CA GLN A 81 -14.98 14.14 -20.35
C GLN A 81 -14.57 15.48 -20.98
N HIS A 82 -13.74 16.28 -20.29
CA HIS A 82 -13.23 17.54 -20.81
C HIS A 82 -11.94 17.32 -21.64
N PRO A 83 -11.81 17.90 -22.86
CA PRO A 83 -10.61 17.74 -23.71
C PRO A 83 -9.29 18.13 -23.04
N ALA A 84 -9.31 19.09 -22.11
CA ALA A 84 -8.14 19.48 -21.32
C ALA A 84 -7.64 18.39 -20.33
N MET A 85 -8.47 17.39 -20.04
CA MET A 85 -8.15 16.26 -19.16
C MET A 85 -7.65 15.03 -19.94
N ALA A 86 -7.47 15.13 -21.26
CA ALA A 86 -6.88 14.06 -22.05
C ALA A 86 -5.55 13.58 -21.43
N GLY A 87 -5.44 12.26 -21.21
CA GLY A 87 -4.29 11.62 -20.58
C GLY A 87 -4.17 11.85 -19.05
N HIS A 88 -5.18 12.40 -18.37
CA HIS A 88 -5.15 12.58 -16.92
C HIS A 88 -5.04 11.25 -16.17
N ALA A 89 -5.89 10.27 -16.49
CA ALA A 89 -5.82 8.92 -15.92
C ALA A 89 -4.43 8.29 -16.07
N GLU A 90 -3.80 8.43 -17.24
CA GLU A 90 -2.45 7.92 -17.50
C GLU A 90 -1.40 8.63 -16.63
N ARG A 91 -1.45 9.97 -16.54
CA ARG A 91 -0.57 10.75 -15.66
C ARG A 91 -0.76 10.38 -14.19
N MET A 92 -2.00 10.24 -13.73
CA MET A 92 -2.32 9.83 -12.36
C MET A 92 -1.85 8.41 -12.08
N HIS A 93 -2.03 7.49 -13.02
CA HIS A 93 -1.53 6.13 -12.91
C HIS A 93 -0.01 6.10 -12.81
N ARG A 94 0.69 6.84 -13.67
CA ARG A 94 2.15 7.01 -13.63
C ARG A 94 2.62 7.60 -12.29
N LEU A 95 1.92 8.62 -11.78
CA LEU A 95 2.22 9.21 -10.47
C LEU A 95 1.99 8.23 -9.32
N GLU A 96 0.94 7.42 -9.39
CA GLU A 96 0.64 6.42 -8.36
C GLU A 96 1.69 5.30 -8.36
N LYS A 97 2.15 4.86 -9.54
CA LYS A 97 3.29 3.95 -9.66
C LYS A 97 4.53 4.52 -8.97
N ALA A 98 4.89 5.78 -9.26
CA ALA A 98 6.05 6.43 -8.65
C ALA A 98 5.87 6.59 -7.13
N ARG A 99 4.70 7.00 -6.66
CA ARG A 99 4.41 7.22 -5.23
C ARG A 99 4.52 5.93 -4.42
N ILE A 100 3.85 4.87 -4.86
CA ILE A 100 3.86 3.57 -4.16
C ILE A 100 5.28 3.00 -4.12
N THR A 101 5.99 3.01 -5.26
CA THR A 101 7.37 2.52 -5.32
C THR A 101 8.30 3.34 -4.44
N HIS A 102 8.17 4.67 -4.44
CA HIS A 102 8.96 5.54 -3.57
C HIS A 102 8.73 5.23 -2.10
N ALA A 103 7.48 4.99 -1.69
CA ALA A 103 7.14 4.63 -0.32
C ALA A 103 7.82 3.31 0.11
N PHE A 104 7.82 2.29 -0.75
CA PHE A 104 8.53 1.04 -0.48
C PHE A 104 10.06 1.22 -0.42
N CYS A 105 10.63 1.96 -1.36
CA CYS A 105 12.07 2.24 -1.37
C CYS A 105 12.52 2.94 -0.08
N ASN A 106 11.74 3.91 0.41
CA ASN A 106 12.04 4.60 1.67
C ASN A 106 11.89 3.67 2.87
N ARG A 107 10.89 2.79 2.87
CA ARG A 107 10.69 1.83 3.97
C ARG A 107 11.80 0.78 4.05
N LEU A 108 12.37 0.39 2.91
CA LEU A 108 13.49 -0.56 2.80
C LEU A 108 14.86 0.12 2.88
N ALA A 109 14.90 1.45 3.09
CA ALA A 109 16.12 2.24 3.16
C ALA A 109 17.09 1.99 1.99
N LEU A 110 16.56 1.85 0.77
CA LEU A 110 17.38 1.59 -0.42
C LEU A 110 18.33 2.74 -0.72
N THR A 111 19.44 2.44 -1.37
CA THR A 111 20.38 3.47 -1.83
C THR A 111 19.70 4.39 -2.86
N PRO A 112 20.13 5.66 -3.00
CA PRO A 112 19.57 6.56 -4.00
C PRO A 112 19.59 5.99 -5.42
N TRP A 113 20.64 5.23 -5.76
CA TRP A 113 20.78 4.59 -7.06
C TRP A 113 19.74 3.49 -7.30
N GLU A 114 19.58 2.56 -6.35
CA GLU A 114 18.57 1.49 -6.44
C GLU A 114 17.16 2.08 -6.50
N ARG A 115 16.90 3.12 -5.72
CA ARG A 115 15.63 3.84 -5.73
C ARG A 115 15.34 4.45 -7.10
N ASP A 116 16.29 5.18 -7.68
CA ASP A 116 16.10 5.82 -8.97
C ASP A 116 15.91 4.79 -10.09
N ARG A 117 16.64 3.66 -10.05
CA ARG A 117 16.44 2.50 -10.94
C ARG A 117 15.04 1.90 -10.81
N ALA A 118 14.61 1.59 -9.59
CA ALA A 118 13.29 1.00 -9.34
C ALA A 118 12.15 1.94 -9.77
N LEU A 119 12.28 3.24 -9.49
CA LEU A 119 11.33 4.25 -9.95
C LEU A 119 11.31 4.37 -11.48
N GLY A 120 12.46 4.34 -12.14
CA GLY A 120 12.58 4.45 -13.59
C GLY A 120 11.85 3.30 -14.28
N ILE A 121 12.17 2.07 -13.87
CA ILE A 121 11.51 0.87 -14.37
C ILE A 121 10.00 0.94 -14.10
N MET A 122 9.59 1.13 -12.84
CA MET A 122 8.17 1.06 -12.49
C MET A 122 7.33 2.11 -13.24
N THR A 123 7.86 3.31 -13.42
CA THR A 123 7.14 4.44 -14.03
C THR A 123 6.75 4.13 -15.48
N ASP A 124 7.66 3.51 -16.23
CA ASP A 124 7.50 3.28 -17.67
C ASP A 124 7.04 1.84 -18.00
N LEU A 125 7.13 0.90 -17.05
CA LEU A 125 6.69 -0.48 -17.20
C LEU A 125 5.18 -0.60 -17.47
N ASP A 126 4.81 -1.28 -18.56
CA ASP A 126 3.42 -1.66 -18.79
C ASP A 126 2.96 -2.73 -17.78
N LEU A 127 1.91 -2.43 -17.02
CA LEU A 127 1.36 -3.35 -16.02
C LEU A 127 0.32 -4.33 -16.59
N THR A 128 -0.20 -4.09 -17.80
CA THR A 128 -1.27 -4.92 -18.37
C THR A 128 -0.83 -6.37 -18.61
N VAL A 129 0.44 -6.56 -18.94
CA VAL A 129 1.11 -7.86 -19.16
C VAL A 129 1.10 -8.77 -17.92
N PHE A 130 0.96 -8.21 -16.72
CA PHE A 130 0.89 -8.99 -15.48
C PHE A 130 -0.54 -9.50 -15.17
N GLY A 131 -1.51 -9.18 -16.02
CA GLY A 131 -2.87 -9.72 -15.96
C GLY A 131 -3.55 -9.50 -14.61
N SER A 132 -3.97 -10.59 -13.95
CA SER A 132 -4.63 -10.53 -12.64
C SER A 132 -3.72 -10.04 -11.50
N GLN A 133 -2.41 -10.04 -11.69
CA GLN A 133 -1.43 -9.60 -10.70
C GLN A 133 -0.86 -8.20 -11.00
N ARG A 134 -1.49 -7.43 -11.88
CA ARG A 134 -1.10 -6.05 -12.26
C ARG A 134 -1.19 -4.99 -11.15
N ALA A 135 -1.46 -5.40 -9.91
CA ALA A 135 -1.53 -4.47 -8.79
C ALA A 135 -0.17 -3.79 -8.63
N ILE A 136 -0.17 -2.44 -8.61
CA ILE A 136 1.04 -1.61 -8.54
C ILE A 136 1.94 -2.08 -7.41
N GLN A 137 1.35 -2.37 -6.24
CA GLN A 137 2.07 -2.81 -5.05
C GLN A 137 2.85 -4.10 -5.28
N LYS A 138 2.23 -5.07 -5.98
CA LYS A 138 2.82 -6.39 -6.23
C LYS A 138 4.02 -6.29 -7.16
N VAL A 139 3.82 -5.61 -8.28
CA VAL A 139 4.87 -5.45 -9.29
C VAL A 139 6.00 -4.58 -8.75
N ALA A 140 5.71 -3.53 -7.97
CA ALA A 140 6.73 -2.68 -7.36
C ALA A 140 7.70 -3.45 -6.46
N LEU A 141 7.21 -4.36 -5.60
CA LEU A 141 8.08 -5.18 -4.74
C LEU A 141 8.99 -6.09 -5.56
N VAL A 142 8.46 -6.71 -6.63
CA VAL A 142 9.24 -7.56 -7.52
C VAL A 142 10.29 -6.77 -8.32
N VAL A 143 9.95 -5.56 -8.76
CA VAL A 143 10.90 -4.63 -9.40
C VAL A 143 12.01 -4.25 -8.42
N ILE A 144 11.67 -3.90 -7.18
CA ILE A 144 12.66 -3.59 -6.14
C ILE A 144 13.59 -4.77 -5.90
N GLN A 145 13.03 -5.98 -5.77
CA GLN A 145 13.83 -7.18 -5.61
C GLN A 145 14.81 -7.37 -6.77
N HIS A 146 14.31 -7.26 -7.99
CA HIS A 146 15.13 -7.40 -9.18
C HIS A 146 16.28 -6.39 -9.20
N VAL A 147 16.00 -5.11 -8.97
CA VAL A 147 17.01 -4.04 -9.00
C VAL A 147 18.09 -4.24 -7.94
N VAL A 148 17.70 -4.56 -6.71
CA VAL A 148 18.63 -4.70 -5.60
C VAL A 148 19.50 -5.95 -5.77
N ASP A 149 18.90 -7.09 -6.12
CA ASP A 149 19.66 -8.33 -6.35
C ASP A 149 20.63 -8.17 -7.54
N ASP A 150 20.20 -7.50 -8.62
CA ASP A 150 21.01 -7.23 -9.81
C ASP A 150 22.17 -6.24 -9.52
N GLU A 151 21.94 -5.23 -8.69
CA GLU A 151 23.00 -4.31 -8.27
C GLU A 151 24.03 -5.00 -7.34
N ARG A 152 23.56 -5.81 -6.39
CA ARG A 152 24.44 -6.59 -5.51
C ARG A 152 25.25 -7.63 -6.30
N GLN A 153 24.66 -8.26 -7.31
CA GLN A 153 25.37 -9.13 -8.25
C GLN A 153 26.43 -8.36 -9.06
N ARG A 154 26.13 -7.12 -9.49
CA ARG A 154 27.09 -6.27 -10.18
C ARG A 154 28.32 -5.97 -9.33
N ILE A 155 28.12 -5.57 -8.07
CA ILE A 155 29.20 -5.27 -7.11
C ILE A 155 30.13 -6.48 -6.92
N LEU A 156 29.57 -7.69 -6.93
CA LEU A 156 30.32 -8.94 -6.76
C LEU A 156 30.87 -9.52 -8.07
N GLY A 157 30.61 -8.90 -9.23
CA GLY A 157 31.00 -9.43 -10.54
C GLY A 157 30.16 -10.62 -11.04
N LEU A 158 29.15 -11.06 -10.28
CA LEU A 158 28.31 -12.23 -10.57
C LEU A 158 27.41 -12.07 -11.80
N HIS A 159 27.24 -10.84 -12.29
CA HIS A 159 26.51 -10.52 -13.51
C HIS A 159 27.25 -10.98 -14.80
N ASP A 160 28.57 -11.10 -14.75
CA ASP A 160 29.40 -11.51 -15.89
C ASP A 160 29.54 -13.02 -15.92
N ARG A 161 28.80 -13.67 -16.82
CA ARG A 161 28.79 -15.13 -16.93
C ARG A 161 30.12 -15.70 -17.43
N GLU A 162 30.85 -14.97 -18.26
CA GLU A 162 32.15 -15.42 -18.77
C GLU A 162 33.15 -15.45 -17.61
N TRP A 163 33.22 -14.36 -16.84
CA TRP A 163 34.06 -14.27 -15.66
C TRP A 163 33.72 -15.34 -14.61
N VAL A 164 32.42 -15.57 -14.34
CA VAL A 164 31.95 -16.57 -13.35
C VAL A 164 32.39 -18.00 -13.72
N VAL A 165 32.33 -18.37 -15.01
CA VAL A 165 32.72 -19.71 -15.49
C VAL A 165 34.21 -19.97 -15.29
N GLU A 166 35.04 -18.92 -15.33
CA GLU A 166 36.49 -19.01 -15.14
C GLU A 166 36.90 -19.07 -13.66
N GLN A 167 36.00 -18.79 -12.71
CA GLN A 167 36.34 -18.77 -11.29
C GLN A 167 36.41 -20.18 -10.68
N PRO A 168 37.35 -20.43 -9.76
CA PRO A 168 37.40 -21.68 -9.02
C PRO A 168 36.20 -21.81 -8.06
N PRO A 169 35.72 -23.04 -7.79
CA PRO A 169 34.55 -23.27 -6.93
C PRO A 169 34.65 -22.61 -5.55
N GLU A 170 35.85 -22.57 -4.95
CA GLU A 170 36.09 -21.96 -3.64
C GLU A 170 35.85 -20.44 -3.65
N THR A 171 36.20 -19.77 -4.75
CA THR A 171 35.94 -18.32 -4.92
C THR A 171 34.45 -18.06 -5.11
N LEU A 172 33.76 -18.92 -5.86
CA LEU A 172 32.30 -18.82 -6.03
C LEU A 172 31.55 -19.05 -4.71
N ALA A 173 32.00 -19.99 -3.89
CA ALA A 173 31.43 -20.22 -2.55
C ALA A 173 31.59 -18.98 -1.66
N ALA A 174 32.79 -18.39 -1.60
CA ALA A 174 33.04 -17.17 -0.83
C ALA A 174 32.23 -15.96 -1.33
N LEU A 175 31.99 -15.84 -2.64
CA LEU A 175 31.14 -14.79 -3.20
C LEU A 175 29.66 -15.02 -2.87
N HIS A 176 29.22 -16.28 -2.90
CA HIS A 176 27.84 -16.63 -2.54
C HIS A 176 27.55 -16.31 -1.08
N GLU A 177 28.48 -16.61 -0.15
CA GLU A 177 28.35 -16.24 1.27
C GLU A 177 28.26 -14.72 1.50
N ARG A 178 28.87 -13.93 0.61
CA ARG A 178 28.82 -12.46 0.64
C ARG A 178 27.61 -11.87 -0.07
N PHE A 179 26.92 -12.65 -0.89
CA PHE A 179 25.72 -12.21 -1.59
C PHE A 179 24.55 -12.20 -0.62
N ASP A 180 24.19 -11.02 -0.16
CA ASP A 180 22.99 -10.77 0.62
C ASP A 180 21.84 -10.49 -0.35
N SER A 181 20.80 -11.34 -0.42
CA SER A 181 19.61 -11.02 -1.22
C SER A 181 18.67 -10.14 -0.42
N ILE A 182 17.98 -9.21 -1.08
CA ILE A 182 16.88 -8.49 -0.42
C ILE A 182 15.73 -9.40 0.03
N THR A 183 15.64 -10.61 -0.55
CA THR A 183 14.70 -11.63 -0.10
C THR A 183 15.00 -12.10 1.33
N ASP A 184 16.22 -11.88 1.83
CA ASP A 184 16.62 -12.20 3.20
C ASP A 184 16.32 -11.09 4.21
N ASP A 185 15.99 -9.89 3.72
CA ASP A 185 15.59 -8.77 4.56
C ASP A 185 14.20 -9.01 5.20
N PRO A 186 14.10 -9.00 6.55
CA PRO A 186 12.83 -9.18 7.25
C PRO A 186 11.79 -8.09 6.93
N GLN A 187 12.21 -6.86 6.65
CA GLN A 187 11.32 -5.77 6.25
C GLN A 187 10.71 -6.05 4.87
N TYR A 188 11.50 -6.57 3.94
CA TYR A 188 11.01 -6.96 2.62
C TYR A 188 10.01 -8.11 2.70
N ARG A 189 10.31 -9.15 3.48
CA ARG A 189 9.37 -10.27 3.73
C ARG A 189 8.05 -9.79 4.33
N THR A 190 8.11 -8.87 5.29
CA THR A 190 6.91 -8.26 5.89
C THR A 190 6.05 -7.53 4.85
N LEU A 191 6.67 -6.84 3.88
CA LEU A 191 5.95 -6.16 2.81
C LEU A 191 5.31 -7.15 1.82
N LEU A 192 5.99 -8.27 1.50
CA LEU A 192 5.42 -9.33 0.67
C LEU A 192 4.16 -9.93 1.32
N ASP A 193 4.23 -10.22 2.62
CA ASP A 193 3.09 -10.75 3.37
C ASP A 193 1.93 -9.75 3.41
N LEU A 194 2.21 -8.46 3.65
CA LEU A 194 1.20 -7.40 3.67
C LEU A 194 0.45 -7.27 2.34
N VAL A 195 1.17 -7.44 1.23
CA VAL A 195 0.62 -7.33 -0.13
C VAL A 195 0.02 -8.67 -0.61
N GLY A 196 0.18 -9.75 0.16
CA GLY A 196 -0.31 -11.08 -0.17
C GLY A 196 0.40 -11.67 -1.39
N LEU A 197 1.74 -11.60 -1.39
CA LEU A 197 2.60 -12.21 -2.40
C LEU A 197 3.30 -13.44 -1.84
N ASP A 198 2.94 -14.62 -2.36
CA ASP A 198 3.67 -15.85 -2.09
C ASP A 198 4.89 -16.01 -3.02
N VAL A 199 5.78 -16.94 -2.66
CA VAL A 199 7.02 -17.22 -3.41
C VAL A 199 6.71 -17.65 -4.86
N THR A 200 5.60 -18.33 -5.10
CA THR A 200 5.19 -18.77 -6.45
C THR A 200 4.82 -17.58 -7.32
N SER A 201 4.05 -16.65 -6.78
CA SER A 201 3.63 -15.41 -7.43
C SER A 201 4.82 -14.50 -7.68
N VAL A 202 5.71 -14.35 -6.70
CA VAL A 202 6.98 -13.63 -6.88
C VAL A 202 7.77 -14.24 -8.04
N ASN A 203 8.00 -15.55 -8.05
CA ASN A 203 8.73 -16.21 -9.14
C ASN A 203 8.06 -16.04 -10.51
N ARG A 204 6.72 -16.07 -10.57
CA ARG A 204 5.98 -15.84 -11.80
C ARG A 204 6.15 -14.40 -12.29
N LEU A 205 5.94 -13.43 -11.40
CA LEU A 205 6.10 -12.00 -11.69
C LEU A 205 7.54 -11.67 -12.08
N SER A 206 8.54 -12.26 -11.42
CA SER A 206 9.95 -12.04 -11.73
C SER A 206 10.33 -12.53 -13.12
N ARG A 207 9.75 -13.66 -13.59
CA ARG A 207 9.97 -14.13 -14.97
C ARG A 207 9.36 -13.16 -15.98
N THR A 208 8.09 -12.82 -15.79
CA THR A 208 7.41 -11.84 -16.66
C THR A 208 8.12 -10.49 -16.65
N LEU A 209 8.58 -10.02 -15.50
CA LEU A 209 9.33 -8.77 -15.39
C LEU A 209 10.60 -8.80 -16.25
N ARG A 210 11.39 -9.88 -16.19
CA ARG A 210 12.61 -10.01 -17.00
C ARG A 210 12.31 -9.92 -18.50
N ASP A 211 11.28 -10.63 -18.96
CA ASP A 211 10.85 -10.59 -20.35
C ASP A 211 10.46 -9.15 -20.76
N GLN A 212 9.72 -8.45 -19.90
CA GLN A 212 9.29 -7.07 -20.16
C GLN A 212 10.42 -6.05 -20.11
N LEU A 213 11.41 -6.23 -19.24
CA LEU A 213 12.58 -5.35 -19.21
C LEU A 213 13.37 -5.42 -20.52
N ASP A 214 13.38 -6.58 -21.17
CA ASP A 214 14.06 -6.82 -22.44
C ASP A 214 13.25 -6.26 -23.60
N GLU A 215 11.96 -6.60 -23.67
CA GLU A 215 11.05 -6.17 -24.73
C GLU A 215 10.87 -4.65 -24.77
N GLN A 216 10.77 -4.01 -23.59
CA GLN A 216 10.54 -2.56 -23.47
C GLN A 216 11.86 -1.76 -23.38
N GLY A 217 13.03 -2.42 -23.38
CA GLY A 217 14.32 -1.74 -23.28
C GLY A 217 14.55 -1.02 -21.95
N LEU A 218 13.94 -1.50 -20.86
CA LEU A 218 13.92 -0.83 -19.55
C LEU A 218 15.10 -1.17 -18.65
N ARG A 219 16.03 -2.05 -19.07
CA ARG A 219 17.23 -2.39 -18.26
C ARG A 219 18.06 -1.18 -17.85
N GLY A 220 18.07 -0.13 -18.68
CA GLY A 220 18.77 1.13 -18.43
C GLY A 220 17.92 2.23 -17.80
N ALA A 221 16.66 1.97 -17.46
CA ALA A 221 15.73 2.99 -16.98
C ALA A 221 16.15 3.53 -15.59
N VAL A 222 16.27 4.85 -15.49
CA VAL A 222 16.61 5.55 -14.23
C VAL A 222 15.73 6.78 -14.11
N PHE A 223 15.05 6.94 -12.99
CA PHE A 223 14.20 8.08 -12.71
C PHE A 223 15.04 9.35 -12.48
N GLY A 224 14.60 10.48 -13.02
CA GLY A 224 15.19 11.80 -12.74
C GLY A 224 16.59 12.05 -13.31
N ARG A 225 17.23 11.05 -13.95
CA ARG A 225 18.49 11.24 -14.66
C ARG A 225 18.26 11.27 -16.17
N ASN A 226 18.65 12.39 -16.79
CA ASN A 226 18.73 12.48 -18.24
C ASN A 226 19.93 11.64 -18.71
N PRO A 227 19.75 10.66 -19.64
CA PRO A 227 20.84 9.86 -20.20
C PRO A 227 21.98 10.68 -20.82
N HIS A 228 21.69 11.92 -21.21
CA HIS A 228 22.66 12.86 -21.80
C HIS A 228 23.30 13.82 -20.78
N ARG A 229 23.04 13.64 -19.48
CA ARG A 229 23.59 14.51 -18.43
C ARG A 229 24.74 13.81 -17.71
N ASP A 230 25.86 14.54 -17.61
CA ASP A 230 27.05 14.08 -16.91
C ASP A 230 26.73 13.73 -15.43
N PRO A 231 27.01 12.50 -14.97
CA PRO A 231 26.77 12.03 -13.61
C PRO A 231 27.50 12.82 -12.52
N SER A 232 28.56 13.56 -12.88
CA SER A 232 29.36 14.37 -11.95
C SER A 232 28.73 15.72 -11.61
N LEU A 233 27.69 16.13 -12.35
CA LEU A 233 27.01 17.39 -12.07
C LEU A 233 26.07 17.25 -10.88
N PRO A 234 26.06 18.23 -9.94
CA PRO A 234 25.14 18.20 -8.81
C PRO A 234 23.69 18.13 -9.27
N ALA A 235 22.90 17.30 -8.59
CA ALA A 235 21.45 17.29 -8.77
C ALA A 235 20.91 18.71 -8.49
N PHE A 236 19.87 19.13 -9.22
CA PHE A 236 19.22 20.39 -8.88
C PHE A 236 18.64 20.22 -7.47
N SER A 237 19.30 20.79 -6.46
CA SER A 237 18.67 21.00 -5.17
C SER A 237 17.49 21.92 -5.42
N ASP A 238 16.30 21.51 -4.98
CA ASP A 238 15.17 22.42 -4.84
C ASP A 238 15.68 23.67 -4.15
N ARG A 239 15.57 24.79 -4.85
CA ARG A 239 15.99 26.09 -4.40
C ARG A 239 15.33 26.32 -3.04
N GLU A 240 16.10 26.29 -1.95
CA GLU A 240 15.63 26.77 -0.66
C GLU A 240 15.02 28.16 -0.90
N PRO A 241 13.74 28.38 -0.55
CA PRO A 241 13.09 29.66 -0.78
C PRO A 241 13.92 30.67 0.00
N THR A 242 14.59 31.52 -0.76
CA THR A 242 15.56 32.49 -0.26
C THR A 242 14.82 33.31 0.79
N ALA A 243 15.33 33.26 2.02
CA ALA A 243 14.83 34.07 3.11
C ALA A 243 14.73 35.50 2.60
N VAL A 244 13.50 36.01 2.51
CA VAL A 244 13.25 37.40 2.17
C VAL A 244 13.85 38.20 3.33
N THR A 245 15.04 38.76 3.11
CA THR A 245 15.66 39.71 4.02
C THR A 245 14.68 40.85 4.21
N ARG A 246 14.01 40.88 5.38
CA ARG A 246 13.25 42.06 5.82
C ARG A 246 14.26 43.19 5.95
N SER A 247 14.13 44.22 5.12
CA SER A 247 14.84 45.48 5.32
C SER A 247 14.18 46.20 6.49
N ASP A 248 14.66 45.93 7.70
CA ASP A 248 14.53 46.85 8.82
C ASP A 248 15.48 48.03 8.56
N GLY A 249 14.96 49.25 8.72
CA GLY A 249 15.54 50.49 8.20
C GLY A 249 16.63 51.13 9.06
N GLU A 250 17.22 52.20 8.53
CA GLU A 250 17.83 53.35 9.23
C GLU A 250 18.17 54.43 8.18
N THR A 251 17.59 55.64 8.20
CA THR A 251 17.95 56.87 8.94
C THR A 251 19.24 57.57 8.45
N GLY A 252 19.11 58.86 8.08
CA GLY A 252 20.20 59.82 7.77
C GLY A 252 20.39 59.99 6.26
N GLU A 253 20.15 61.16 5.64
CA GLU A 253 20.55 62.53 6.00
C GLU A 253 19.54 63.56 5.46
#